data_AF-A0A9P9Q7X3-F1
#
_entry.id   AF-A0A9P9Q7X3-F1
#
_cell.length_a   1.000
_cell.length_b   1.000
_cell.length_c   1.000
_cell.angle_alpha   90.00
_cell.angle_beta   90.00
_cell.angle_gamma   90.00
#
_symmetry.space_group_name_H-M   'P 1'
#
loop_
_entity.id
_entity.type
_entity.pdbx_description
1 polymer ?
#
loop_
_entity_poly.entity_id
_entity_poly.type
_entity_poly.pdbx_seq_one_letter_code
_entity_poly.pdbx_strand_id
1 'polypeptide(L)'
;MPDFTIECYLENRARWHYNYSVLSITAPGVTFLKDNAAQAQLLARKVNDQLFESSQSFPQALGAFACLPLPDVKAAIEEARYCLDELHFEGVGIYTNYDGRYIGDSFLDLLFEELNGRKATVFVHPVTPIPEPTILDHVSSSVIEYTFDTTRAIASFLFTKWRTRFPDIKVIFSHGGGALPFLASRLALQTTCEFHGGWDYDESLEVLKTFYFDLAVKTSAPQIAALTSLVGTDRLLFASDYPYYPERLFKLHEDGFNS
;
A
#
# COMPACT_ATOMS: atom_id res chain seq x y z
N MET A 1 4.33 21.28 6.28
CA MET A 1 3.60 20.62 5.18
C MET A 1 2.66 21.68 4.60
N PRO A 2 2.60 21.89 3.28
CA PRO A 2 1.59 22.78 2.71
C PRO A 2 0.19 22.22 3.02
N ASP A 3 -0.81 23.10 3.11
CA ASP A 3 -2.20 22.68 3.24
C ASP A 3 -2.61 21.93 1.95
N PHE A 4 -3.14 20.72 2.09
CA PHE A 4 -3.64 19.95 0.96
C PHE A 4 -5.00 20.51 0.53
N THR A 5 -5.11 20.91 -0.73
CA THR A 5 -6.39 21.10 -1.41
C THR A 5 -6.38 20.31 -2.72
N ILE A 6 -7.57 19.97 -3.22
CA ILE A 6 -7.68 19.30 -4.52
C ILE A 6 -7.12 20.19 -5.62
N GLU A 7 -7.34 21.50 -5.57
CA GLU A 7 -6.84 22.46 -6.56
C GLU A 7 -5.30 22.46 -6.60
N CYS A 8 -4.64 22.59 -5.44
CA CYS A 8 -3.17 22.52 -5.36
C CYS A 8 -2.63 21.19 -5.88
N TYR A 9 -3.34 20.09 -5.60
CA TYR A 9 -2.97 18.78 -6.13
C TYR A 9 -3.12 18.70 -7.65
N LEU A 10 -4.21 19.26 -8.20
CA LEU A 10 -4.45 19.26 -9.64
C LEU A 10 -3.40 20.09 -10.40
N GLU A 11 -2.97 21.23 -9.83
CA GLU A 11 -1.88 22.04 -10.34
C GLU A 11 -0.55 21.28 -10.34
N ASN A 12 -0.22 20.61 -9.23
CA ASN A 12 0.97 19.76 -9.15
C ASN A 12 0.94 18.66 -10.21
N ARG A 13 -0.19 17.97 -10.38
CA ARG A 13 -0.35 16.94 -11.42
C ARG A 13 -0.10 17.47 -12.82
N ALA A 14 -0.73 18.59 -13.18
CA ALA A 14 -0.57 19.18 -14.51
C ALA A 14 0.90 19.54 -14.78
N ARG A 15 1.62 19.99 -13.75
CA ARG A 15 3.04 20.34 -13.81
C ARG A 15 3.96 19.15 -14.02
N TRP A 16 3.63 17.97 -13.46
CA TRP A 16 4.44 16.75 -13.57
C TRP A 16 3.87 15.73 -14.58
N HIS A 17 2.90 16.16 -15.39
CA HIS A 17 2.39 15.44 -16.55
C HIS A 17 1.87 14.02 -16.30
N TYR A 18 1.42 13.69 -15.08
CA TYR A 18 0.65 12.47 -14.85
C TYR A 18 -0.84 12.70 -15.15
N ASN A 19 -1.46 11.82 -15.93
CA ASN A 19 -2.81 12.07 -16.46
C ASN A 19 -3.92 11.73 -15.46
N TYR A 20 -3.70 10.70 -14.64
CA TYR A 20 -4.68 10.16 -13.72
C TYR A 20 -4.03 9.85 -12.37
N SER A 21 -4.79 9.94 -11.28
CA SER A 21 -4.30 9.66 -9.95
C SER A 21 -5.36 9.04 -9.08
N VAL A 22 -4.97 7.99 -8.34
CA VAL A 22 -5.85 7.35 -7.36
C VAL A 22 -5.51 7.90 -5.99
N LEU A 23 -6.46 8.59 -5.37
CA LEU A 23 -6.31 9.14 -4.03
C LEU A 23 -6.44 8.05 -2.97
N SER A 24 -5.68 8.16 -1.88
CA SER A 24 -5.79 7.28 -0.72
C SER A 24 -5.68 8.09 0.57
N ILE A 25 -6.28 7.57 1.63
CA ILE A 25 -6.20 8.22 2.95
C ILE A 25 -4.88 7.91 3.62
N THR A 26 -4.23 8.98 4.08
CA THR A 26 -2.94 8.92 4.76
C THR A 26 -3.00 8.06 6.02
N ALA A 27 -1.87 7.46 6.39
CA ALA A 27 -1.73 6.76 7.65
C ALA A 27 -2.03 7.72 8.83
N PRO A 28 -2.71 7.26 9.89
CA PRO A 28 -3.07 5.86 10.16
C PRO A 28 -4.53 5.53 9.77
N GLY A 29 -5.12 6.29 8.84
CA GLY A 29 -6.53 6.16 8.46
C GLY A 29 -7.45 6.40 9.64
N VAL A 30 -8.36 5.47 9.92
CA VAL A 30 -9.27 5.54 11.08
C VAL A 30 -8.79 4.71 12.28
N THR A 31 -7.59 4.13 12.23
CA THR A 31 -7.12 3.21 13.29
C THR A 31 -6.84 3.90 14.64
N PHE A 32 -6.70 5.24 14.65
CA PHE A 32 -6.64 6.01 15.89
C PHE A 32 -7.95 5.97 16.69
N LEU A 33 -9.04 5.46 16.10
CA LEU A 33 -10.34 5.20 16.73
C LEU A 33 -10.53 3.71 17.08
N LYS A 34 -9.45 2.93 17.25
CA LYS A 34 -9.53 1.48 17.52
C LYS A 34 -10.41 1.10 18.72
N ASP A 35 -10.53 1.99 19.71
CA ASP A 35 -11.37 1.78 20.89
C ASP A 35 -12.84 2.24 20.71
N ASN A 36 -13.20 2.75 19.52
CA ASN A 36 -14.55 3.19 19.17
C ASN A 36 -14.92 2.81 17.73
N ALA A 37 -15.22 1.53 17.53
CA ALA A 37 -15.56 0.96 16.22
C ALA A 37 -16.69 1.74 15.50
N ALA A 38 -17.74 2.13 16.22
CA ALA A 38 -18.87 2.87 15.62
C ALA A 38 -18.41 4.22 15.04
N GLN A 39 -17.54 4.94 15.75
CA GLN A 39 -16.99 6.20 15.25
C GLN A 39 -15.99 5.98 14.10
N ALA A 40 -15.20 4.91 14.14
CA ALA A 40 -14.30 4.54 13.04
C ALA A 40 -15.07 4.25 11.75
N GLN A 41 -16.18 3.51 11.85
CA GLN A 41 -17.08 3.22 10.72
C GLN A 41 -17.71 4.49 10.15
N LEU A 42 -18.27 5.36 11.01
CA LEU A 42 -18.87 6.62 10.58
C LEU A 42 -17.84 7.53 9.89
N LEU A 43 -16.62 7.59 10.41
CA LEU A 43 -15.55 8.39 9.82
C LEU A 43 -15.09 7.81 8.48
N ALA A 44 -14.90 6.49 8.38
CA ALA A 44 -14.52 5.83 7.12
C ALA A 44 -15.55 6.13 6.02
N ARG A 45 -16.85 5.97 6.30
CA ARG A 45 -17.93 6.31 5.37
C ARG A 45 -17.86 7.77 4.92
N LYS A 46 -17.78 8.70 5.87
CA LYS A 46 -17.73 10.13 5.56
C LYS A 46 -16.53 10.49 4.68
N VAL A 47 -15.38 9.86 4.95
CA VAL A 47 -14.16 10.07 4.18
C VAL A 47 -14.28 9.49 2.77
N ASN A 48 -14.88 8.31 2.63
CA ASN A 48 -15.14 7.71 1.31
C ASN A 48 -16.14 8.55 0.50
N ASP A 49 -17.21 9.06 1.11
CA ASP A 49 -18.14 9.95 0.43
C ASP A 49 -17.44 11.24 -0.07
N GLN A 50 -16.51 11.80 0.71
CA GLN A 50 -15.70 12.96 0.28
C GLN A 50 -14.70 12.64 -0.84
N LEU A 51 -14.06 11.46 -0.79
CA LEU A 51 -13.21 10.98 -1.87
C LEU A 51 -14.03 10.78 -3.16
N PHE A 52 -15.26 10.27 -3.03
CA PHE A 52 -16.17 10.12 -4.15
C PHE A 52 -16.54 11.47 -4.76
N GLU A 53 -16.97 12.45 -3.96
CA GLU A 53 -17.27 13.81 -4.41
C GLU A 53 -16.07 14.43 -5.17
N SER A 54 -14.85 14.25 -4.63
CA SER A 54 -13.62 14.73 -5.26
C SER A 54 -13.34 14.04 -6.59
N SER A 55 -13.48 12.71 -6.65
CA SER A 55 -13.27 11.93 -7.88
C SER A 55 -14.31 12.26 -8.96
N GLN A 56 -15.58 12.44 -8.58
CA GLN A 56 -16.66 12.80 -9.52
C GLN A 56 -16.57 14.24 -10.02
N SER A 57 -15.94 15.13 -9.26
CA SER A 57 -15.65 16.48 -9.73
C SER A 57 -14.58 16.49 -10.84
N PHE A 58 -13.70 15.48 -10.88
CA PHE A 58 -12.61 15.37 -11.85
C PHE A 58 -12.39 13.93 -12.36
N PRO A 59 -13.39 13.28 -12.98
CA PRO A 59 -13.42 11.84 -13.21
C PRO A 59 -12.39 11.36 -14.24
N GLN A 60 -11.90 12.24 -15.11
CA GLN A 60 -10.82 11.93 -16.06
C GLN A 60 -9.42 12.07 -15.44
N ALA A 61 -9.33 12.58 -14.21
CA ALA A 61 -8.07 12.89 -13.55
C ALA A 61 -7.90 12.20 -12.19
N LEU A 62 -9.00 11.89 -11.50
CA LEU A 62 -9.00 11.38 -10.13
C LEU A 62 -9.84 10.11 -9.99
N GLY A 63 -9.29 9.16 -9.25
CA GLY A 63 -9.98 8.02 -8.66
C GLY A 63 -9.69 7.94 -7.18
N ALA A 64 -10.17 6.89 -6.52
CA ALA A 64 -9.95 6.69 -5.09
C ALA A 64 -9.76 5.22 -4.72
N PHE A 65 -8.96 5.00 -3.68
CA PHE A 65 -8.92 3.76 -2.91
C PHE A 65 -9.76 3.93 -1.64
N ALA A 66 -10.63 2.96 -1.36
CA ALA A 66 -11.51 3.02 -0.20
C ALA A 66 -10.74 3.03 1.12
N CYS A 67 -11.13 3.90 2.05
CA CYS A 67 -10.72 3.84 3.44
C CYS A 67 -11.61 2.82 4.17
N LEU A 68 -11.00 1.76 4.73
CA LEU A 68 -11.74 0.72 5.44
C LEU A 68 -11.68 0.91 6.97
N PRO A 69 -12.78 0.66 7.71
CA PRO A 69 -12.83 0.74 9.17
C PRO A 69 -12.18 -0.48 9.86
N LEU A 70 -10.96 -0.83 9.44
CA LEU A 70 -10.19 -1.90 10.06
C LEU A 70 -9.67 -1.47 11.45
N PRO A 71 -9.59 -2.41 12.43
CA PRO A 71 -9.64 -3.86 12.27
C PRO A 71 -11.04 -4.52 12.37
N ASP A 72 -12.14 -3.77 12.32
CA ASP A 72 -13.49 -4.36 12.25
C ASP A 72 -13.75 -4.96 10.87
N VAL A 73 -13.45 -6.25 10.72
CA VAL A 73 -13.51 -6.98 9.44
C VAL A 73 -14.90 -6.98 8.84
N LYS A 74 -15.94 -7.13 9.66
CA LYS A 74 -17.32 -7.15 9.18
C LYS A 74 -17.68 -5.80 8.59
N ALA A 75 -17.37 -4.71 9.30
CA ALA A 75 -17.63 -3.37 8.79
C ALA A 75 -16.74 -3.03 7.57
N ALA A 76 -15.51 -3.52 7.54
CA ALA A 76 -14.60 -3.34 6.41
C ALA A 76 -15.12 -4.02 5.14
N ILE A 77 -15.72 -5.21 5.24
CA ILE A 77 -16.36 -5.89 4.12
C ILE A 77 -17.55 -5.08 3.58
N GLU A 78 -18.43 -4.61 4.47
CA GLU A 78 -19.59 -3.81 4.05
C GLU A 78 -19.18 -2.47 3.41
N GLU A 79 -18.14 -1.83 3.95
CA GLU A 79 -17.61 -0.59 3.39
C GLU A 79 -16.90 -0.82 2.05
N ALA A 80 -16.15 -1.92 1.91
CA ALA A 80 -15.53 -2.30 0.64
C ALA A 80 -16.58 -2.57 -0.45
N ARG A 81 -17.68 -3.27 -0.11
CA ARG A 81 -18.82 -3.48 -1.02
C ARG A 81 -19.39 -2.15 -1.50
N TYR A 82 -19.72 -1.26 -0.57
CA TYR A 82 -20.25 0.05 -0.93
C TYR A 82 -19.29 0.83 -1.84
N CYS A 83 -18.01 0.91 -1.50
CA CYS A 83 -17.06 1.71 -2.26
C CYS A 83 -16.77 1.13 -3.66
N LEU A 84 -16.68 -0.19 -3.79
CA LEU A 84 -16.38 -0.84 -5.07
C LEU A 84 -17.63 -0.95 -5.96
N ASP A 85 -18.77 -1.31 -5.37
CA ASP A 85 -19.97 -1.67 -6.12
C ASP A 85 -20.84 -0.41 -6.41
N GLU A 86 -20.93 0.55 -5.48
CA GLU A 86 -21.77 1.76 -5.63
C GLU A 86 -20.96 3.00 -6.04
N LEU A 87 -19.77 3.20 -5.43
CA LEU A 87 -18.93 4.37 -5.72
C LEU A 87 -17.93 4.13 -6.85
N HIS A 88 -17.79 2.89 -7.30
CA HIS A 88 -16.87 2.45 -8.36
C HIS A 88 -15.41 2.88 -8.12
N PHE A 89 -14.95 2.79 -6.86
CA PHE A 89 -13.56 3.04 -6.52
C PHE A 89 -12.62 2.04 -7.20
N GLU A 90 -11.39 2.48 -7.47
CA GLU A 90 -10.36 1.70 -8.19
C GLU A 90 -9.83 0.52 -7.36
N GLY A 91 -10.14 0.49 -6.06
CA GLY A 91 -9.74 -0.53 -5.12
C GLY A 91 -9.94 -0.10 -3.67
N VAL A 92 -9.24 -0.77 -2.77
CA VAL A 92 -9.21 -0.46 -1.33
C VAL A 92 -7.80 -0.10 -0.87
N GLY A 93 -7.70 0.83 0.08
CA GLY A 93 -6.46 1.19 0.76
C GLY A 93 -6.43 0.55 2.14
N ILE A 94 -5.36 -0.18 2.44
CA ILE A 94 -5.10 -0.78 3.75
C ILE A 94 -3.71 -0.42 4.24
N TYR A 95 -3.47 -0.63 5.54
CA TYR A 95 -2.15 -0.45 6.14
C TYR A 95 -1.44 -1.78 6.32
N THR A 96 -0.12 -1.73 6.40
CA THR A 96 0.77 -2.89 6.61
C THR A 96 0.45 -3.71 7.86
N ASN A 97 -0.05 -3.07 8.92
CA ASN A 97 -0.47 -3.72 10.15
C ASN A 97 -1.63 -2.97 10.84
N TYR A 98 -2.35 -3.67 11.71
CA TYR A 98 -3.38 -3.11 12.60
C TYR A 98 -3.09 -3.53 14.03
N ASP A 99 -2.56 -2.61 14.84
CA ASP A 99 -2.11 -2.85 16.21
C ASP A 99 -1.05 -3.97 16.32
N GLY A 100 -0.09 -3.98 15.38
CA GLY A 100 0.99 -4.96 15.32
C GLY A 100 0.60 -6.30 14.67
N ARG A 101 -0.67 -6.47 14.31
CA ARG A 101 -1.13 -7.64 13.53
C ARG A 101 -0.99 -7.35 12.05
N TYR A 102 -0.07 -8.05 11.39
CA TYR A 102 0.21 -7.85 9.98
C TYR A 102 -0.86 -8.44 9.09
N ILE A 103 -0.98 -7.89 7.89
CA ILE A 103 -2.05 -8.20 6.95
C ILE A 103 -2.08 -9.64 6.45
N GLY A 104 -1.00 -10.42 6.58
CA GLY A 104 -1.03 -11.85 6.24
C GLY A 104 -1.70 -12.74 7.30
N ASP A 105 -2.04 -12.21 8.47
CA ASP A 105 -2.72 -12.94 9.55
C ASP A 105 -4.17 -13.26 9.19
N SER A 106 -4.65 -14.42 9.65
CA SER A 106 -5.93 -14.98 9.22
C SER A 106 -7.15 -14.15 9.62
N PHE A 107 -7.02 -13.16 10.51
CA PHE A 107 -8.17 -12.30 10.83
C PHE A 107 -8.69 -11.49 9.64
N LEU A 108 -7.85 -11.19 8.66
CA LEU A 108 -8.28 -10.49 7.45
C LEU A 108 -8.76 -11.44 6.35
N ASP A 109 -8.75 -12.76 6.57
CA ASP A 109 -9.07 -13.74 5.53
C ASP A 109 -10.46 -13.50 4.92
N LEU A 110 -11.48 -13.25 5.75
CA LEU A 110 -12.83 -12.97 5.24
C LEU A 110 -12.89 -11.70 4.38
N LEU A 111 -12.09 -10.68 4.70
CA LEU A 111 -11.98 -9.49 3.87
C LEU A 111 -11.28 -9.83 2.54
N PHE A 112 -10.20 -10.61 2.58
CA PHE A 112 -9.49 -10.99 1.36
C PHE A 112 -10.27 -11.99 0.50
N GLU A 113 -11.10 -12.86 1.07
CA GLU A 113 -12.05 -13.69 0.31
C GLU A 113 -13.01 -12.81 -0.50
N GLU A 114 -13.59 -11.78 0.14
CA GLU A 114 -14.49 -10.83 -0.50
C GLU A 114 -13.81 -10.05 -1.65
N LEU A 115 -12.58 -9.57 -1.40
CA LEU A 115 -11.79 -8.81 -2.37
C LEU A 115 -11.27 -9.70 -3.51
N ASN A 116 -10.93 -10.95 -3.22
CA ASN A 116 -10.48 -11.93 -4.22
C ASN A 116 -11.62 -12.27 -5.19
N GLY A 117 -12.85 -12.48 -4.68
CA GLY A 117 -14.03 -12.70 -5.52
C GLY A 117 -14.30 -11.56 -6.52
N ARG A 118 -13.87 -10.34 -6.18
CA ARG A 118 -13.93 -9.15 -7.05
C ARG A 118 -12.71 -8.93 -7.92
N LYS A 119 -11.64 -9.69 -7.72
CA LYS A 119 -10.32 -9.43 -8.33
C LYS A 119 -9.86 -7.99 -8.06
N ALA A 120 -10.15 -7.52 -6.85
CA ALA A 120 -9.99 -6.12 -6.47
C ALA A 120 -8.51 -5.70 -6.44
N THR A 121 -8.29 -4.40 -6.56
CA THR A 121 -6.98 -3.79 -6.28
C THR A 121 -6.89 -3.44 -4.80
N VAL A 122 -5.77 -3.80 -4.17
CA VAL A 122 -5.46 -3.48 -2.78
C VAL A 122 -4.15 -2.67 -2.74
N PHE A 123 -4.25 -1.42 -2.33
CA PHE A 123 -3.11 -0.56 -2.07
C PHE A 123 -2.67 -0.68 -0.61
N VAL A 124 -1.42 -1.05 -0.37
CA VAL A 124 -0.85 -1.26 0.96
C VAL A 124 0.15 -0.16 1.27
N HIS A 125 -0.24 0.73 2.19
CA HIS A 125 0.60 1.83 2.67
C HIS A 125 1.20 1.47 4.05
N PRO A 126 2.45 1.84 4.35
CA PRO A 126 3.01 1.61 5.67
C PRO A 126 2.30 2.41 6.77
N VAL A 127 2.30 1.83 7.97
CA VAL A 127 2.02 2.53 9.23
C VAL A 127 3.15 2.23 10.20
N THR A 128 3.21 2.91 11.33
CA THR A 128 4.25 2.65 12.33
C THR A 128 4.15 1.19 12.83
N PRO A 129 5.27 0.43 12.85
CA PRO A 129 5.28 -0.92 13.44
C PRO A 129 4.93 -0.88 14.93
N ILE A 130 4.27 -1.93 15.42
CA ILE A 130 3.96 -2.12 16.85
C ILE A 130 4.56 -3.45 17.33
N PRO A 131 5.28 -3.49 18.47
CA PRO A 131 5.68 -2.34 19.29
C PRO A 131 6.59 -1.39 18.52
N GLU A 132 6.49 -0.10 18.83
CA GLU A 132 7.35 0.89 18.18
C GLU A 132 8.82 0.60 18.50
N PRO A 133 9.70 0.55 17.49
CA PRO A 133 11.13 0.39 17.68
C PRO A 133 11.69 1.63 18.39
N THR A 134 12.92 1.51 18.88
CA THR A 134 13.60 2.61 19.57
C THR A 134 13.62 3.86 18.69
N ILE A 135 12.97 4.92 19.18
CA ILE A 135 12.94 6.21 18.51
C ILE A 135 14.37 6.72 18.42
N LEU A 136 14.82 6.94 17.19
CA LEU A 136 16.07 7.63 16.92
C LEU A 136 15.78 9.13 17.01
N ASP A 137 16.47 9.83 17.92
CA ASP A 137 16.34 11.28 18.04
C ASP A 137 16.52 11.93 16.66
N HIS A 138 15.57 12.82 16.31
CA HIS A 138 15.52 13.55 15.04
C HIS A 138 15.19 12.75 13.77
N VAL A 139 14.93 11.44 13.86
CA VAL A 139 14.51 10.61 12.72
C VAL A 139 13.06 10.15 12.93
N SER A 140 12.14 10.67 12.13
CA SER A 140 10.75 10.21 12.14
C SER A 140 10.66 8.74 11.69
N SER A 141 9.71 7.99 12.25
CA SER A 141 9.43 6.60 11.87
C SER A 141 9.19 6.41 10.36
N SER A 142 8.71 7.44 9.65
CA SER A 142 8.50 7.35 8.20
C SER A 142 9.80 7.20 7.39
N VAL A 143 10.95 7.62 7.93
CA VAL A 143 12.23 7.60 7.20
C VAL A 143 12.80 6.19 7.07
N ILE A 144 12.71 5.40 8.15
CA ILE A 144 13.31 4.07 8.24
C ILE A 144 12.23 3.02 8.45
N GLU A 145 11.39 3.21 9.45
CA GLU A 145 10.47 2.17 9.91
C GLU A 145 9.40 1.84 8.90
N TYR A 146 8.88 2.81 8.15
CA TYR A 146 7.89 2.55 7.09
C TYR A 146 8.45 1.63 6.00
N THR A 147 9.72 1.81 5.63
CA THR A 147 10.41 0.95 4.66
C THR A 147 10.48 -0.50 5.17
N PHE A 148 10.84 -0.69 6.44
CA PHE A 148 10.89 -2.03 7.03
C PHE A 148 9.49 -2.61 7.30
N ASP A 149 8.51 -1.78 7.64
CA ASP A 149 7.14 -2.24 7.92
C ASP A 149 6.44 -2.75 6.67
N THR A 150 6.59 -2.08 5.53
CA THR A 150 6.18 -2.60 4.22
C THR A 150 6.83 -3.95 3.93
N THR A 151 8.12 -4.09 4.25
CA THR A 151 8.84 -5.36 4.06
C THR A 151 8.29 -6.47 4.96
N ARG A 152 7.89 -6.15 6.20
CA ARG A 152 7.25 -7.10 7.11
C ARG A 152 5.86 -7.51 6.63
N ALA A 153 5.07 -6.60 6.07
CA ALA A 153 3.78 -6.94 5.48
C ALA A 153 3.92 -7.91 4.29
N ILE A 154 4.91 -7.68 3.41
CA ILE A 154 5.22 -8.59 2.29
C ILE A 154 5.69 -9.96 2.80
N ALA A 155 6.59 -9.98 3.80
CA ALA A 155 7.01 -11.21 4.44
C ALA A 155 5.83 -11.94 5.10
N SER A 156 4.91 -11.21 5.75
CA SER A 156 3.70 -11.77 6.31
C SER A 156 2.86 -12.49 5.25
N PHE A 157 2.63 -11.88 4.09
CA PHE A 157 1.95 -12.53 2.96
C PHE A 157 2.67 -13.79 2.47
N LEU A 158 3.98 -13.73 2.29
CA LEU A 158 4.76 -14.84 1.79
C LEU A 158 4.72 -16.04 2.77
N PHE A 159 4.99 -15.79 4.05
CA PHE A 159 5.11 -16.84 5.06
C PHE A 159 3.75 -17.46 5.43
N THR A 160 2.64 -16.73 5.30
CA THR A 160 1.29 -17.28 5.52
C THR A 160 0.67 -17.90 4.27
N LYS A 161 1.44 -18.01 3.18
CA LYS A 161 0.95 -18.45 1.86
C LYS A 161 -0.29 -17.70 1.40
N TRP A 162 -0.37 -16.42 1.72
CA TRP A 162 -1.53 -15.59 1.41
C TRP A 162 -1.88 -15.62 -0.08
N ARG A 163 -0.86 -15.60 -0.96
CA ARG A 163 -1.07 -15.61 -2.41
C ARG A 163 -1.70 -16.91 -2.94
N THR A 164 -1.53 -18.06 -2.26
CA THR A 164 -2.16 -19.32 -2.69
C THR A 164 -3.66 -19.34 -2.39
N ARG A 165 -4.09 -18.54 -1.41
CA ARG A 165 -5.49 -18.42 -0.97
C ARG A 165 -6.22 -17.31 -1.71
N PHE A 166 -5.51 -16.23 -2.04
CA PHE A 166 -6.06 -15.03 -2.69
C PHE A 166 -5.29 -14.64 -3.98
N PRO A 167 -5.33 -15.50 -5.02
CA PRO A 167 -4.52 -15.32 -6.22
C PRO A 167 -4.98 -14.17 -7.12
N ASP A 168 -6.27 -13.78 -7.07
CA ASP A 168 -6.86 -12.83 -8.02
C ASP A 168 -6.75 -11.36 -7.59
N ILE A 169 -6.32 -11.10 -6.34
CA ILE A 169 -6.15 -9.74 -5.83
C ILE A 169 -4.89 -9.10 -6.44
N LYS A 170 -5.04 -7.89 -6.99
CA LYS A 170 -3.91 -7.07 -7.41
C LYS A 170 -3.42 -6.25 -6.22
N VAL A 171 -2.27 -6.58 -5.67
CA VAL A 171 -1.71 -5.85 -4.52
C VAL A 171 -0.62 -4.89 -4.99
N ILE A 172 -0.71 -3.64 -4.54
CA ILE A 172 0.29 -2.59 -4.77
C ILE A 172 0.92 -2.25 -3.43
N PHE A 173 2.23 -2.44 -3.29
CA PHE A 173 2.98 -2.02 -2.10
C PHE A 173 3.67 -0.67 -2.32
N SER A 174 3.60 0.19 -1.30
CA SER A 174 4.27 1.48 -1.36
C SER A 174 5.78 1.42 -1.30
N HIS A 175 6.41 2.49 -1.78
CA HIS A 175 7.82 2.81 -1.62
C HIS A 175 8.73 1.69 -2.12
N GLY A 176 8.44 1.17 -3.32
CA GLY A 176 9.22 0.11 -3.97
C GLY A 176 9.31 -1.19 -3.17
N GLY A 177 8.29 -1.48 -2.34
CA GLY A 177 8.29 -2.65 -1.46
C GLY A 177 9.25 -2.51 -0.27
N GLY A 178 9.65 -1.28 0.05
CA GLY A 178 10.52 -0.98 1.19
C GLY A 178 11.95 -1.47 0.98
N ALA A 179 12.34 -2.49 1.75
CA ALA A 179 13.64 -3.16 1.68
C ALA A 179 13.54 -4.54 0.98
N LEU A 180 12.37 -4.92 0.46
CA LEU A 180 12.16 -6.20 -0.22
C LEU A 180 13.22 -6.49 -1.30
N PRO A 181 13.58 -5.58 -2.22
CA PRO A 181 14.54 -5.90 -3.28
C PRO A 181 15.88 -6.44 -2.76
N PHE A 182 16.32 -5.98 -1.59
CA PHE A 182 17.54 -6.45 -0.94
C PHE A 182 17.35 -7.71 -0.10
N LEU A 183 16.12 -8.00 0.35
CA LEU A 183 15.82 -9.13 1.24
C LEU A 183 15.12 -10.31 0.54
N ALA A 184 14.72 -10.18 -0.72
CA ALA A 184 13.90 -11.18 -1.43
C ALA A 184 14.51 -12.59 -1.40
N SER A 185 15.79 -12.74 -1.77
CA SER A 185 16.48 -14.03 -1.74
C SER A 185 16.61 -14.61 -0.32
N ARG A 186 16.81 -13.74 0.68
CA ARG A 186 16.84 -14.15 2.09
C ARG A 186 15.48 -14.68 2.53
N LEU A 187 14.40 -13.99 2.21
CA LEU A 187 13.05 -14.42 2.56
C LEU A 187 12.70 -15.74 1.87
N ALA A 188 12.95 -15.86 0.56
CA ALA A 188 12.73 -17.10 -0.18
C ALA A 188 13.51 -18.29 0.40
N LEU A 189 14.78 -18.08 0.77
CA LEU A 189 15.57 -19.12 1.42
C LEU A 189 15.00 -19.51 2.79
N GLN A 190 14.49 -18.57 3.58
CA GLN A 190 13.94 -18.88 4.90
C GLN A 190 12.61 -19.63 4.83
N THR A 191 11.82 -19.42 3.76
CA THR A 191 10.55 -20.13 3.55
C THR A 191 10.70 -21.60 3.20
N THR A 192 11.89 -22.04 2.78
CA THR A 192 12.15 -23.47 2.50
C THR A 192 12.28 -24.30 3.77
N CYS A 193 12.46 -23.66 4.93
CA CYS A 193 12.40 -24.34 6.21
C CYS A 193 10.97 -24.89 6.44
N GLU A 194 10.87 -26.17 6.81
CA GLU A 194 9.57 -26.83 7.09
C GLU A 194 8.70 -26.05 8.09
N PHE A 195 9.31 -25.51 9.15
CA PHE A 195 8.60 -24.73 10.17
C PHE A 195 8.14 -23.34 9.67
N HIS A 196 8.58 -22.91 8.49
CA HIS A 196 8.10 -21.72 7.78
C HIS A 196 7.25 -22.06 6.54
N GLY A 197 6.76 -23.30 6.46
CA GLY A 197 5.82 -23.73 5.43
C GLY A 197 6.41 -24.53 4.28
N GLY A 198 7.73 -24.77 4.27
CA GLY A 198 8.38 -25.71 3.34
C GLY A 198 8.16 -25.37 1.86
N TRP A 199 8.29 -24.10 1.51
CA TRP A 199 8.20 -23.66 0.11
C TRP A 199 9.38 -24.17 -0.72
N ASP A 200 9.16 -24.31 -2.03
CA ASP A 200 10.27 -24.26 -2.96
C ASP A 200 10.86 -22.83 -3.03
N TYR A 201 12.18 -22.73 -3.19
CA TYR A 201 12.87 -21.44 -3.22
C TYR A 201 12.42 -20.56 -4.40
N ASP A 202 12.32 -21.15 -5.60
CA ASP A 202 11.94 -20.43 -6.80
C ASP A 202 10.45 -20.07 -6.76
N GLU A 203 9.60 -20.95 -6.22
CA GLU A 203 8.18 -20.66 -5.99
C GLU A 203 7.97 -19.41 -5.11
N SER A 204 8.75 -19.28 -4.02
CA SER A 204 8.71 -18.08 -3.16
C SER A 204 9.10 -16.80 -3.91
N LEU A 205 10.11 -16.87 -4.77
CA LEU A 205 10.49 -15.72 -5.60
C LEU A 205 9.41 -15.38 -6.63
N GLU A 206 8.78 -16.38 -7.25
CA GLU A 206 7.67 -16.17 -8.18
C GLU A 206 6.47 -15.50 -7.50
N VAL A 207 6.15 -15.88 -6.26
CA VAL A 207 5.10 -15.20 -5.48
C VAL A 207 5.42 -13.71 -5.29
N LEU A 208 6.66 -13.37 -4.93
CA LEU A 208 7.07 -11.97 -4.75
C LEU A 208 6.94 -11.15 -6.04
N LYS A 209 7.15 -11.76 -7.21
CA LYS A 209 7.00 -11.14 -8.53
C LYS A 209 5.55 -10.86 -8.94
N THR A 210 4.58 -11.45 -8.23
CA THR A 210 3.15 -11.22 -8.53
C THR A 210 2.64 -9.86 -8.05
N PHE A 211 3.36 -9.20 -7.15
CA PHE A 211 2.95 -7.91 -6.59
C PHE A 211 3.35 -6.74 -7.48
N TYR A 212 2.58 -5.65 -7.37
CA TYR A 212 2.91 -4.35 -7.94
C TYR A 212 3.57 -3.47 -6.87
N PHE A 213 4.36 -2.50 -7.32
CA PHE A 213 5.10 -1.61 -6.45
C PHE A 213 5.00 -0.19 -6.97
N ASP A 214 4.54 0.72 -6.12
CA ASP A 214 4.70 2.13 -6.43
C ASP A 214 6.15 2.56 -6.21
N LEU A 215 6.55 3.66 -6.83
CA LEU A 215 7.88 4.23 -6.68
C LEU A 215 7.87 5.48 -5.81
N ALA A 216 6.88 5.70 -4.93
CA ALA A 216 6.93 6.82 -4.00
C ALA A 216 8.29 6.87 -3.28
N VAL A 217 8.98 8.01 -3.34
CA VAL A 217 10.27 8.24 -2.63
C VAL A 217 11.43 7.29 -3.01
N LYS A 218 11.30 6.46 -4.05
CA LYS A 218 12.38 5.58 -4.57
C LYS A 218 13.10 6.19 -5.77
N THR A 219 13.91 7.18 -5.49
CA THR A 219 14.37 8.14 -6.49
C THR A 219 15.77 7.88 -7.05
N SER A 220 16.37 6.70 -6.86
CA SER A 220 17.75 6.45 -7.30
C SER A 220 17.87 5.22 -8.20
N ALA A 221 18.75 5.31 -9.19
CA ALA A 221 19.02 4.23 -10.15
C ALA A 221 19.31 2.88 -9.47
N PRO A 222 20.12 2.79 -8.39
CA PRO A 222 20.37 1.51 -7.73
C PRO A 222 19.12 0.89 -7.09
N GLN A 223 18.23 1.73 -6.53
CA GLN A 223 16.98 1.25 -5.94
C GLN A 223 16.03 0.73 -7.01
N ILE A 224 15.87 1.48 -8.10
CA ILE A 224 15.02 1.11 -9.23
C ILE A 224 15.58 -0.14 -9.91
N ALA A 225 16.90 -0.23 -10.12
CA ALA A 225 17.56 -1.39 -10.71
C ALA A 225 17.39 -2.66 -9.85
N ALA A 226 17.56 -2.55 -8.53
CA ALA A 226 17.34 -3.68 -7.62
C ALA A 226 15.89 -4.20 -7.72
N LEU A 227 14.90 -3.30 -7.66
CA LEU A 227 13.50 -3.69 -7.77
C LEU A 227 13.16 -4.24 -9.17
N THR A 228 13.63 -3.60 -10.24
CA THR A 228 13.41 -4.03 -11.63
C THR A 228 14.04 -5.41 -11.89
N SER A 229 15.21 -5.69 -11.32
CA SER A 229 15.83 -7.02 -11.43
C SER A 229 15.03 -8.13 -10.75
N LEU A 230 14.19 -7.79 -9.76
CA LEU A 230 13.31 -8.74 -9.12
C LEU A 230 12.02 -8.95 -9.92
N VAL A 231 11.32 -7.87 -10.28
CA VAL A 231 9.92 -7.95 -10.77
C VAL A 231 9.69 -7.45 -12.20
N GLY A 232 10.73 -6.98 -12.88
CA GLY A 232 10.63 -6.32 -14.18
C GLY A 232 9.97 -4.94 -14.09
N THR A 233 9.74 -4.32 -15.24
CA THR A 233 9.14 -2.98 -15.33
C THR A 233 7.61 -2.99 -15.30
N ASP A 234 6.98 -4.09 -15.71
CA ASP A 234 5.51 -4.23 -15.83
C ASP A 234 4.78 -4.29 -14.48
N ARG A 235 5.54 -4.24 -13.37
CA ARG A 235 5.03 -4.24 -12.00
C ARG A 235 5.33 -2.93 -11.27
N LEU A 236 5.93 -1.95 -11.94
CA LEU A 236 6.30 -0.68 -11.35
C LEU A 236 5.30 0.41 -11.70
N LEU A 237 4.86 1.16 -10.70
CA LEU A 237 3.89 2.25 -10.83
C LEU A 237 4.51 3.56 -10.36
N PHE A 238 4.24 4.65 -11.07
CA PHE A 238 4.62 5.97 -10.58
C PHE A 238 3.74 6.39 -9.40
N ALA A 239 4.34 6.93 -8.34
CA ALA A 239 3.62 7.59 -7.24
C ALA A 239 4.44 8.75 -6.68
N SER A 240 3.74 9.80 -6.25
CA SER A 240 4.34 11.03 -5.76
C SER A 240 4.54 11.09 -4.25
N ASP A 241 3.67 10.42 -3.50
CA ASP A 241 3.53 10.61 -2.04
C ASP A 241 3.24 12.07 -1.64
N TYR A 242 2.58 12.80 -2.53
CA TYR A 242 2.11 14.16 -2.25
C TYR A 242 1.02 14.14 -1.17
N PRO A 243 1.02 15.06 -0.18
CA PRO A 243 1.83 16.28 -0.08
C PRO A 243 3.08 16.15 0.82
N TYR A 244 3.46 14.94 1.22
CA TYR A 244 4.48 14.73 2.24
C TYR A 244 5.89 15.06 1.76
N TYR A 245 6.15 14.83 0.47
CA TYR A 245 7.47 14.95 -0.09
C TYR A 245 7.60 16.16 -1.02
N PRO A 246 8.68 16.97 -0.88
CA PRO A 246 8.84 18.19 -1.65
C PRO A 246 9.12 17.89 -3.12
N GLU A 247 8.74 18.84 -3.97
CA GLU A 247 8.85 18.77 -5.43
C GLU A 247 10.22 18.30 -5.95
N ARG A 248 11.32 18.63 -5.27
CA ARG A 248 12.68 18.24 -5.67
C ARG A 248 12.88 16.73 -5.83
N LEU A 249 12.05 15.91 -5.17
CA LEU A 249 12.16 14.45 -5.27
C LEU A 249 11.64 13.90 -6.59
N PHE A 250 10.73 14.61 -7.27
CA PHE A 250 10.29 14.22 -8.63
C PHE A 250 11.42 14.26 -9.65
N LYS A 251 12.31 15.25 -9.54
CA LYS A 251 13.47 15.34 -10.44
C LYS A 251 14.43 14.17 -10.24
N LEU A 252 14.67 13.77 -8.99
CA LEU A 252 15.51 12.61 -8.71
C LEU A 252 14.89 11.32 -9.27
N HIS A 253 13.56 11.20 -9.23
CA HIS A 253 12.83 10.09 -9.87
C HIS A 253 13.11 9.99 -11.37
N GLU A 254 13.00 11.11 -12.10
CA GLU A 254 13.32 11.15 -13.53
C GLU A 254 14.78 10.75 -13.79
N ASP A 255 15.73 11.26 -13.00
CA ASP A 255 17.15 10.92 -13.13
C ASP A 255 17.40 9.41 -12.88
N GLY A 256 16.68 8.81 -11.94
CA GLY A 256 16.81 7.39 -11.60
C GLY A 256 16.37 6.41 -12.69
N PHE A 257 15.43 6.80 -13.56
CA PHE A 257 15.03 6.00 -14.72
C PHE A 257 15.92 6.19 -15.95
N ASN A 258 16.59 7.33 -16.04
CA ASN A 258 17.39 7.73 -17.20
C ASN A 258 18.89 7.40 -17.06
N SER A 259 19.30 6.71 -15.99
CA SER A 259 20.69 6.32 -15.68
C SER A 259 20.91 4.82 -15.72
#